data_AF-A0A399YGK8-F1
#
_entry.id   AF-A0A399YGK8-F1
#
_cell.length_a   1.000
_cell.length_b   1.000
_cell.length_c   1.000
_cell.angle_alpha   90.00
_cell.angle_beta   90.00
_cell.angle_gamma   90.00
#
_symmetry.space_group_name_H-M   'P 1'
#
loop_
_entity.id
_entity.type
_entity.pdbx_description
1 polymer ?
#
loop_
_entity_poly.entity_id
_entity_poly.type
_entity_poly.pdbx_seq_one_letter_code
_entity_poly.pdbx_strand_id
1 'polypeptide(L)'
;MIVYTHMYVYTLIEVTGMTQLYRAQVLLERKQHEALQTLAAAEGRSMSEIIREAVAEYLVDQDEEAEARRGMDALDRLVAFREKIEARYGVYEGNLVTESRTEREQEIEQTLKDNE
;
A
#
# COMPACT_ATOMS: atom_id res chain seq x y z
N MET A 1 -14.82 -46.55 -34.56
CA MET A 1 -15.20 -46.31 -35.96
C MET A 1 -15.75 -44.88 -36.01
N ILE A 2 -15.12 -44.01 -36.83
CA ILE A 2 -15.33 -42.55 -37.03
C ILE A 2 -14.85 -41.70 -35.83
N VAL A 3 -13.63 -41.11 -35.76
CA VAL A 3 -12.83 -40.20 -36.62
C VAL A 3 -13.09 -38.71 -36.33
N TYR A 4 -12.02 -38.06 -35.84
CA TYR A 4 -11.64 -36.64 -35.73
C TYR A 4 -12.45 -35.56 -36.46
N THR A 5 -12.56 -34.35 -35.84
CA THR A 5 -12.73 -32.97 -36.40
C THR A 5 -13.51 -32.13 -35.36
N HIS A 6 -13.10 -31.00 -34.77
CA HIS A 6 -12.08 -30.00 -35.06
C HIS A 6 -11.64 -29.30 -33.75
N MET A 7 -10.32 -29.17 -33.63
CA MET A 7 -9.64 -28.00 -33.06
C MET A 7 -10.07 -26.74 -33.81
N TYR A 8 -10.85 -25.86 -33.17
CA TYR A 8 -11.10 -24.41 -33.40
C TYR A 8 -12.20 -24.09 -32.37
N VAL A 9 -11.98 -23.41 -31.25
CA VAL A 9 -11.62 -21.99 -31.17
C VAL A 9 -10.82 -21.78 -29.89
N TYR A 10 -9.50 -21.67 -30.03
CA TYR A 10 -8.76 -20.72 -29.21
C TYR A 10 -9.20 -19.31 -29.62
N THR A 11 -9.16 -18.39 -28.66
CA THR A 11 -9.20 -16.91 -28.77
C THR A 11 -10.54 -16.23 -28.43
N LEU A 12 -10.45 -15.30 -27.47
CA LEU A 12 -11.48 -14.54 -26.74
C LEU A 12 -12.18 -15.37 -25.66
N ILE A 13 -11.77 -15.33 -24.38
CA ILE A 13 -11.84 -14.14 -23.52
C ILE A 13 -10.68 -14.20 -22.50
N GLU A 14 -9.56 -13.56 -22.83
CA GLU A 14 -8.81 -12.83 -21.81
C GLU A 14 -9.50 -11.48 -21.59
N VAL A 15 -9.33 -10.92 -20.39
CA VAL A 15 -9.88 -9.64 -19.90
C VAL A 15 -11.23 -9.74 -19.20
N THR A 16 -11.26 -10.36 -18.00
CA THR A 16 -11.45 -9.66 -16.71
C THR A 16 -11.65 -10.71 -15.60
N GLY A 17 -10.86 -10.62 -14.53
CA GLY A 17 -10.94 -11.53 -13.40
C GLY A 17 -12.36 -11.60 -12.84
N MET A 18 -12.80 -12.80 -12.46
CA MET A 18 -14.06 -13.01 -11.75
C MET A 18 -14.03 -12.26 -10.42
N THR A 19 -14.42 -11.00 -10.43
CA THR A 19 -14.73 -10.24 -9.21
C THR A 19 -15.95 -10.91 -8.59
N GLN A 20 -15.76 -11.57 -7.45
CA GLN A 20 -16.84 -12.19 -6.72
C GLN A 20 -17.71 -11.07 -6.13
N LEU A 21 -18.82 -10.74 -6.79
CA LEU A 21 -19.73 -9.70 -6.35
C LEU A 21 -20.66 -10.25 -5.27
N TYR A 22 -20.64 -9.62 -4.10
CA TYR A 22 -21.59 -9.88 -3.03
C TYR A 22 -22.79 -8.94 -3.15
N ARG A 23 -24.00 -9.49 -3.04
CA ARG A 23 -25.22 -8.67 -3.04
C ARG A 23 -25.39 -7.99 -1.69
N ALA A 24 -25.26 -6.67 -1.68
CA ALA A 24 -25.65 -5.82 -0.57
C ALA A 24 -26.94 -5.05 -0.90
N GLN A 25 -27.80 -4.85 0.09
CA GLN A 25 -28.92 -3.91 0.00
C GLN A 25 -28.54 -2.61 0.70
N VAL A 26 -28.51 -1.51 -0.04
CA VAL A 26 -28.17 -0.19 0.48
C VAL A 26 -29.44 0.66 0.49
N LEU A 27 -29.79 1.19 1.66
CA LEU A 27 -30.85 2.17 1.80
C LEU A 27 -30.27 3.56 1.56
N LEU A 28 -30.80 4.24 0.56
CA LEU A 28 -30.40 5.60 0.20
C LEU A 28 -31.52 6.56 0.54
N GLU A 29 -31.15 7.77 0.91
CA GLU A 29 -32.10 8.86 0.93
C GLU A 29 -32.61 9.15 -0.48
N ARG A 30 -33.84 9.66 -0.57
CA ARG A 30 -34.47 9.98 -1.87
C ARG A 30 -33.58 10.87 -2.74
N LYS A 31 -32.96 11.90 -2.15
CA LYS A 31 -32.06 12.83 -2.86
C LYS A 31 -30.83 12.13 -3.41
N GLN A 32 -30.25 11.19 -2.66
CA GLN A 32 -29.07 10.42 -3.10
C GLN A 32 -29.44 9.51 -4.26
N HIS A 33 -30.60 8.84 -4.18
CA HIS A 33 -31.08 8.00 -5.27
C HIS A 33 -31.31 8.79 -6.56
N GLU A 34 -31.99 9.95 -6.48
CA GLU A 34 -32.24 10.82 -7.64
C GLU A 34 -30.93 11.34 -8.25
N ALA A 35 -29.96 11.73 -7.41
CA ALA A 35 -28.65 12.19 -7.85
C ALA A 35 -27.86 11.08 -8.56
N LEU A 36 -27.78 9.90 -7.96
CA LEU A 36 -27.07 8.77 -8.55
C LEU A 36 -27.77 8.26 -9.83
N GLN A 37 -29.10 8.32 -9.89
CA GLN A 37 -29.84 7.98 -11.10
C GLN A 37 -29.52 8.92 -12.25
N THR A 38 -29.45 10.22 -11.95
CA THR A 38 -29.10 11.24 -12.94
C THR A 38 -27.67 11.05 -13.43
N LEU A 39 -26.73 10.77 -12.52
CA LEU A 39 -25.33 10.51 -12.85
C LEU A 39 -25.18 9.24 -13.71
N ALA A 40 -25.84 8.15 -13.33
CA ALA A 40 -25.88 6.90 -14.08
C ALA A 40 -26.41 7.10 -15.51
N ALA A 41 -27.49 7.87 -15.65
CA ALA A 41 -28.06 8.18 -16.95
C ALA A 41 -27.13 9.06 -17.80
N ALA A 42 -26.44 10.03 -17.20
CA ALA A 42 -25.51 10.91 -17.89
C ALA A 42 -24.27 10.16 -18.40
N GLU A 43 -23.76 9.20 -17.63
CA GLU A 43 -22.58 8.42 -17.98
C GLU A 43 -22.89 7.15 -18.78
N GLY A 44 -24.17 6.80 -18.96
CA GLY A 44 -24.59 5.55 -19.61
C GLY A 44 -24.21 4.29 -18.81
N ARG A 45 -24.05 4.44 -17.49
CA ARG A 45 -23.58 3.39 -16.57
C ARG A 45 -24.69 2.91 -15.66
N SER A 46 -24.50 1.76 -15.04
CA SER A 46 -25.47 1.27 -14.05
C SER A 46 -25.24 1.94 -12.69
N MET A 47 -26.33 2.19 -11.96
CA MET A 47 -26.30 2.69 -10.57
C MET A 47 -25.36 1.86 -9.68
N SER A 48 -25.42 0.53 -9.81
CA SER A 48 -24.59 -0.39 -9.03
C SER A 48 -23.11 -0.27 -9.37
N GLU A 49 -22.76 0.15 -10.58
CA GLU A 49 -21.38 0.36 -10.99
C GLU A 49 -20.80 1.63 -10.39
N ILE A 50 -21.56 2.73 -10.43
CA ILE A 50 -21.19 4.00 -9.77
C ILE A 50 -21.03 3.80 -8.27
N ILE A 51 -21.98 3.10 -7.63
CA ILE A 51 -21.89 2.80 -6.19
C ILE A 51 -20.65 1.97 -5.89
N ARG A 52 -20.33 0.96 -6.71
CA ARG A 52 -19.12 0.14 -6.51
C ARG A 52 -17.85 0.97 -6.64
N GLU A 53 -17.78 1.86 -7.62
CA GLU A 53 -16.63 2.74 -7.81
C GLU A 53 -16.46 3.70 -6.63
N ALA A 54 -17.52 4.39 -6.21
CA ALA A 54 -17.48 5.30 -5.07
C ALA A 54 -17.11 4.59 -3.76
N VAL A 55 -17.59 3.35 -3.55
CA VAL A 55 -17.19 2.53 -2.39
C VAL A 55 -15.72 2.11 -2.49
N ALA A 56 -15.25 1.74 -3.68
CA ALA A 56 -13.85 1.35 -3.87
C ALA A 56 -12.90 2.52 -3.58
N GLU A 57 -13.19 3.70 -4.12
CA GLU A 57 -12.42 4.92 -3.89
C GLU A 57 -12.40 5.30 -2.40
N TYR A 58 -13.57 5.30 -1.75
CA TYR A 58 -13.68 5.59 -0.32
C TYR A 58 -12.86 4.63 0.56
N LEU A 59 -12.82 3.34 0.21
CA LEU A 59 -12.05 2.35 0.97
C LEU A 59 -10.53 2.55 0.79
N VAL A 60 -10.07 2.90 -0.41
CA VAL A 60 -8.65 3.21 -0.65
C VAL A 60 -8.22 4.42 0.18
N ASP A 61 -9.01 5.50 0.14
CA ASP A 61 -8.72 6.72 0.91
C ASP A 61 -8.66 6.43 2.43
N GLN A 62 -9.58 5.61 2.94
CA GLN A 62 -9.59 5.22 4.36
C GLN A 62 -8.36 4.39 4.74
N ASP A 63 -7.94 3.47 3.88
CA ASP A 63 -6.75 2.63 4.13
C ASP A 63 -5.47 3.47 4.14
N GLU A 64 -5.32 4.41 3.20
CA GLU A 64 -4.19 5.34 3.16
C GLU A 64 -4.14 6.22 4.42
N GLU A 65 -5.27 6.78 4.83
CA GLU A 65 -5.36 7.59 6.05
C GLU A 65 -5.06 6.75 7.31
N ALA A 66 -5.52 5.49 7.34
CA ALA A 66 -5.22 4.56 8.44
C ALA A 66 -3.74 4.16 8.47
N GLU A 67 -3.09 3.98 7.32
CA GLU A 67 -1.65 3.73 7.22
C GLU A 67 -0.83 4.95 7.68
N ALA A 68 -1.18 6.15 7.22
CA ALA A 68 -0.55 7.39 7.65
C ALA A 68 -0.65 7.57 9.18
N ARG A 69 -1.83 7.34 9.76
CA ARG A 69 -2.06 7.38 11.22
C ARG A 69 -1.17 6.37 11.96
N ARG A 70 -1.09 5.13 11.47
CA ARG A 70 -0.21 4.11 12.06
C ARG A 70 1.27 4.51 12.00
N GLY A 71 1.70 5.14 10.90
CA GLY A 71 3.05 5.66 10.75
C GLY A 71 3.37 6.76 11.77
N MET A 72 2.44 7.72 11.96
CA MET A 72 2.59 8.78 12.96
C MET A 72 2.67 8.22 14.38
N ASP A 73 1.77 7.30 14.75
CA ASP A 73 1.80 6.64 16.06
C ASP A 73 3.13 5.90 16.32
N ALA A 74 3.71 5.29 15.28
CA ALA A 74 4.99 4.62 15.39
C ALA A 74 6.14 5.62 15.62
N LEU A 75 6.14 6.75 14.90
CA LEU A 75 7.12 7.83 15.10
C LEU A 75 7.03 8.41 16.52
N ASP A 76 5.82 8.66 17.03
CA ASP A 76 5.62 9.17 18.39
C ASP A 76 6.19 8.20 19.44
N ARG A 77 6.00 6.89 19.24
CA ARG A 77 6.60 5.86 20.11
C ARG A 77 8.12 5.86 20.04
N LEU A 78 8.71 6.07 18.86
CA LEU A 78 10.16 6.16 18.70
C LEU A 78 10.74 7.40 19.39
N VAL A 79 10.07 8.54 19.30
CA VAL A 79 10.45 9.77 20.01
C VAL A 79 10.40 9.52 21.53
N ALA A 80 9.29 9.00 22.05
CA ALA A 80 9.16 8.70 23.48
C ALA A 80 10.20 7.66 23.96
N PHE A 81 10.58 6.71 23.10
CA PHE A 81 11.63 5.74 23.41
C PHE A 81 13.01 6.39 23.43
N ARG A 82 13.30 7.26 22.46
CA ARG A 82 14.55 8.02 22.40
C ARG A 82 14.74 8.88 23.65
N GLU A 83 13.71 9.62 24.07
CA GLU A 83 13.76 10.45 25.28
C GLU A 83 14.09 9.61 26.53
N LYS A 84 13.55 8.39 26.64
CA LYS A 84 13.86 7.48 27.75
C LYS A 84 15.31 7.00 27.73
N ILE A 85 15.87 6.75 26.55
CA ILE A 85 17.28 6.36 26.40
C ILE A 85 18.17 7.54 26.80
N GLU A 86 17.90 8.73 26.26
CA GLU A 86 18.67 9.94 26.55
C GLU A 86 18.63 10.29 28.04
N ALA A 87 17.46 10.17 28.69
CA ALA A 87 17.34 10.40 30.13
C ALA A 87 18.13 9.38 30.98
N ARG A 88 18.30 8.15 30.48
CA ARG A 88 18.96 7.08 31.24
C ARG A 88 20.47 7.03 31.01
N TYR A 89 20.93 7.30 29.79
CA TYR A 89 22.31 7.09 29.37
C TYR A 89 23.00 8.35 28.86
N GLY A 90 22.28 9.46 28.73
CA GLY A 90 22.76 10.68 28.09
C GLY A 90 22.77 10.58 26.57
N VAL A 91 23.27 11.63 25.93
CA VAL A 91 23.50 11.68 24.48
C VAL A 91 24.99 11.48 24.22
N TYR A 92 25.33 10.62 23.27
CA TYR A 92 26.70 10.50 22.79
C TYR A 92 26.98 11.68 21.85
N GLU A 93 27.90 12.56 22.23
CA GLU A 93 28.25 13.77 21.48
C GLU A 93 29.20 13.51 20.29
N GLY A 94 29.79 12.32 20.21
CA GLY A 94 30.67 11.92 19.11
C GLY A 94 29.89 11.49 17.87
N ASN A 95 30.61 11.28 16.77
CA ASN A 95 30.02 10.81 15.53
C ASN A 95 30.44 9.35 15.31
N LEU A 96 29.61 8.43 15.81
CA LEU A 96 29.85 6.99 15.73
C LEU A 96 30.09 6.50 14.29
N VAL A 97 29.48 7.13 13.29
CA VAL A 97 29.67 6.74 11.88
C VAL A 97 31.06 7.14 11.41
N THR A 98 31.51 8.35 11.74
CA THR A 98 32.86 8.82 11.41
C THR A 98 33.90 8.01 12.17
N GLU A 99 33.70 7.80 13.46
CA GLU A 99 34.60 7.00 14.31
C GLU A 99 34.75 5.57 13.76
N SER A 100 33.62 4.89 13.47
CA SER A 100 33.65 3.54 12.89
C SER A 100 34.28 3.50 11.49
N ARG A 101 34.13 4.57 10.68
CA ARG A 101 34.80 4.67 9.37
C ARG A 101 36.31 4.81 9.54
N THR A 102 36.75 5.69 10.44
CA THR A 102 38.17 5.90 10.73
C THR A 102 38.82 4.64 11.30
N GLU A 103 38.15 3.93 12.22
CA GLU A 103 38.62 2.64 12.74
C GLU A 103 38.82 1.62 11.62
N ARG A 104 37.84 1.47 10.71
CA ARG A 104 37.95 0.54 9.60
C ARG A 104 39.07 0.91 8.62
N GLU A 105 39.26 2.20 8.35
CA GLU A 105 40.31 2.67 7.46
C GLU A 105 41.70 2.39 8.03
N GLN A 106 41.87 2.54 9.35
CA GLN A 106 43.09 2.17 10.07
C GLN A 106 43.34 0.65 10.05
N GLU A 107 42.30 -0.17 10.21
CA GLU A 107 42.41 -1.64 10.10
C GLU A 107 42.88 -2.08 8.69
N ILE A 108 42.32 -1.46 7.65
CA ILE A 108 42.71 -1.74 6.25
C ILE A 108 44.17 -1.33 6.03
N GLU A 109 44.56 -0.14 6.48
CA GLU A 109 45.93 0.35 6.33
C GLU A 109 46.94 -0.56 7.06
N GLN A 110 46.61 -1.00 8.27
CA GLN A 110 47.44 -1.91 9.05
C GLN A 110 47.61 -3.25 8.35
N THR A 111 46.52 -3.82 7.83
CA THR A 111 46.55 -5.08 7.07
C THR A 111 47.42 -4.97 5.81
N LEU A 112 47.39 -3.84 5.11
CA LEU A 112 48.22 -3.63 3.92
C LEU A 112 49.71 -3.56 4.27
N LYS A 113 50.07 -2.86 5.36
CA LYS A 113 51.45 -2.75 5.85
C LYS A 113 52.02 -4.07 6.36
N ASP A 114 51.19 -4.91 6.97
CA ASP A 114 51.62 -6.22 7.48
C ASP A 114 51.87 -7.27 6.37
N ASN A 115 51.45 -6.98 5.13
CA ASN A 115 51.61 -7.85 3.96
C ASN A 115 52.71 -7.40 2.98
N GLU A 116 53.47 -6.33 3.29
CA GLU A 116 54.72 -5.93 2.60
C GLU A 116 55.96 -6.53 3.28
#